data_AF-A0A376LIG3-F1
#
_entry.id   AF-A0A376LIG3-F1
#
_cell.length_a   1.000
_cell.length_b   1.000
_cell.length_c   1.000
_cell.angle_alpha   90.00
_cell.angle_beta   90.00
_cell.angle_gamma   90.00
#
_symmetry.space_group_name_H-M   'P 1'
#
loop_
_entity.id
_entity.type
_entity.pdbx_description
1 polymer ?
#
loop_
_entity_poly.entity_id
_entity_poly.type
_entity_poly.pdbx_seq_one_letter_code
_entity_poly.pdbx_strand_id
1 'polypeptide(L)'
;MRKITQAISAVCLLFALNSSAVALASSPSPLNPGTNVARLAEQAPIHWVSVAQIENSLAGRPPMAVGFDIDDTVLFSSPGFWRGKKKLLARKRRLSEKSCVLGKNEQWLG
;
A
#
# COMPACT_ATOMS: atom_id res chain seq x y z
N MET A 1 -20.53 -18.53 -38.86
CA MET A 1 -20.11 -18.28 -37.46
C MET A 1 -18.94 -17.29 -37.33
N ARG A 2 -17.90 -17.33 -38.17
CA ARG A 2 -16.72 -16.41 -38.09
C ARG A 2 -17.04 -14.91 -38.10
N LYS A 3 -18.01 -14.49 -38.92
CA LYS A 3 -18.44 -13.07 -39.05
C LYS A 3 -19.10 -12.52 -37.77
N ILE A 4 -19.81 -13.39 -37.02
CA ILE A 4 -20.51 -13.01 -35.79
C ILE A 4 -19.50 -12.81 -34.66
N THR A 5 -18.52 -13.73 -34.53
CA THR A 5 -17.43 -13.60 -33.56
C THR A 5 -16.60 -12.34 -33.77
N GLN A 6 -16.33 -11.97 -35.03
CA GLN A 6 -15.62 -10.74 -35.37
C GLN A 6 -16.41 -9.49 -35.01
N ALA A 7 -17.73 -9.49 -35.25
CA ALA A 7 -18.59 -8.37 -34.89
C ALA A 7 -18.65 -8.17 -33.36
N ILE A 8 -18.80 -9.24 -32.59
CA ILE A 8 -18.81 -9.19 -31.11
C ILE A 8 -17.47 -8.68 -30.60
N SER A 9 -16.35 -9.17 -31.14
CA SER A 9 -15.01 -8.72 -30.75
C SER A 9 -14.79 -7.23 -31.04
N ALA A 10 -15.26 -6.72 -32.18
CA ALA A 10 -15.17 -5.29 -32.50
C ALA A 10 -16.02 -4.42 -31.55
N VAL A 11 -17.24 -4.87 -31.22
CA VAL A 11 -18.13 -4.18 -30.27
C VAL A 11 -17.51 -4.13 -28.87
N CYS A 12 -16.94 -5.24 -28.39
CA CYS A 12 -16.23 -5.27 -27.12
C CYS A 12 -15.03 -4.33 -27.09
N LEU A 13 -14.25 -4.24 -28.18
CA LEU A 13 -13.12 -3.32 -28.28
C LEU A 13 -13.57 -1.85 -28.22
N LEU A 14 -14.64 -1.51 -28.96
CA LEU A 14 -15.20 -0.16 -28.98
C LEU A 14 -15.74 0.26 -27.62
N PHE A 15 -16.37 -0.67 -26.89
CA PHE A 15 -16.87 -0.41 -25.55
C PHE A 15 -15.73 -0.22 -24.52
N ALA A 16 -14.67 -1.02 -24.63
CA ALA A 16 -13.49 -0.89 -23.77
C ALA A 16 -12.72 0.43 -24.02
N LEU A 17 -12.60 0.86 -25.28
CA LEU A 17 -11.91 2.10 -25.66
C LEU A 17 -12.68 3.37 -25.28
N ASN A 18 -14.01 3.28 -25.09
CA ASN A 18 -14.85 4.43 -24.73
C ASN A 18 -14.96 4.64 -23.20
N SER A 19 -14.26 3.83 -22.41
CA SER A 19 -14.21 3.98 -20.96
C SER A 19 -13.25 5.10 -20.58
N SER A 20 -13.79 6.30 -20.41
CA SER A 20 -13.08 7.44 -19.83
C SER A 20 -12.85 7.16 -18.34
N ALA A 21 -11.62 6.87 -17.94
CA ALA A 21 -11.27 6.76 -16.53
C ALA A 21 -11.32 8.14 -15.89
N VAL A 22 -12.42 8.46 -15.19
CA VAL A 22 -12.53 9.67 -14.39
C VAL A 22 -11.72 9.44 -13.10
N ALA A 23 -10.55 10.04 -13.00
CA ALA A 23 -9.80 10.06 -11.75
C ALA A 23 -10.59 10.92 -10.75
N LEU A 24 -11.21 10.28 -9.76
CA LEU A 24 -11.88 10.98 -8.68
C LEU A 24 -10.81 11.70 -7.84
N ALA A 25 -10.64 13.01 -8.06
CA ALA A 25 -9.77 13.83 -7.24
C ALA A 25 -10.36 13.90 -5.82
N SER A 26 -9.53 13.63 -4.81
CA SER A 26 -9.91 13.81 -3.42
C SER A 26 -10.27 15.27 -3.16
N SER A 27 -11.50 15.55 -2.75
CA SER A 27 -11.90 16.90 -2.34
C SER A 27 -11.02 17.37 -1.18
N PRO A 28 -10.54 18.63 -1.18
CA PRO A 28 -9.74 19.16 -0.09
C PRO A 28 -10.55 19.18 1.22
N SER A 29 -9.87 18.98 2.34
CA SER A 29 -10.50 19.11 3.66
C SER A 29 -10.99 20.55 3.89
N PRO A 30 -12.06 20.76 4.69
CA PRO A 30 -12.58 22.09 5.00
C PRO A 30 -11.52 22.99 5.65
N LEU A 31 -11.53 24.30 5.32
CA LEU A 31 -10.60 25.29 5.90
C LEU A 31 -10.69 25.38 7.43
N ASN A 32 -11.90 25.29 7.97
CA ASN A 32 -12.19 25.30 9.41
C ASN A 32 -13.04 24.08 9.75
N PRO A 33 -12.44 22.90 10.02
CA PRO A 33 -13.19 21.66 10.20
C PRO A 33 -14.05 21.65 11.48
N GLY A 34 -13.64 22.39 12.52
CA GLY A 34 -14.32 22.37 13.83
C GLY A 34 -14.35 20.97 14.47
N THR A 35 -14.93 20.87 15.67
CA THR A 35 -15.27 19.58 16.31
C THR A 35 -16.35 19.80 17.36
N ASN A 36 -16.87 18.72 17.95
CA ASN A 36 -17.83 18.77 19.05
C ASN A 36 -17.42 17.81 20.18
N VAL A 37 -18.08 17.94 21.34
CA VAL A 37 -17.77 17.11 22.52
C VAL A 37 -18.01 15.62 22.28
N ALA A 38 -18.98 15.26 21.44
CA ALA A 38 -19.25 13.85 21.11
C ALA A 38 -18.08 13.22 20.34
N ARG A 39 -17.48 13.96 19.38
CA ARG A 39 -16.28 13.53 18.64
C ARG A 39 -15.04 13.48 19.51
N LEU A 40 -14.93 14.37 20.50
CA LEU A 40 -13.82 14.37 21.45
C LEU A 40 -13.92 13.22 22.47
N ALA A 41 -15.15 12.86 22.87
CA ALA A 41 -15.43 11.77 23.79
C ALA A 41 -15.61 10.41 23.10
N GLU A 42 -15.62 10.37 21.76
CA GLU A 42 -15.76 9.14 20.99
C GLU A 42 -14.62 8.18 21.34
N GLN A 43 -14.97 6.99 21.84
CA GLN A 43 -14.02 5.91 22.14
C GLN A 43 -14.37 4.72 21.25
N ALA A 44 -13.38 4.20 20.53
CA ALA A 44 -13.54 2.94 19.82
C ALA A 44 -13.72 1.80 20.85
N PRO A 45 -14.54 0.78 20.55
CA PRO A 45 -14.79 -0.36 21.45
C PRO A 45 -13.59 -1.32 21.46
N ILE A 46 -12.47 -0.87 22.03
CA ILE A 46 -11.19 -1.59 22.09
C ILE A 46 -11.00 -2.13 23.50
N HIS A 47 -10.60 -3.40 23.61
CA HIS A 47 -10.21 -4.01 24.86
C HIS A 47 -8.76 -3.65 25.21
N TRP A 48 -8.57 -2.46 25.76
CA TRP A 48 -7.27 -1.97 26.21
C TRP A 48 -6.78 -2.76 27.43
N VAL A 49 -5.55 -3.27 27.37
CA VAL A 49 -4.90 -3.99 28.47
C VAL A 49 -3.51 -3.42 28.75
N SER A 50 -3.13 -3.40 30.02
CA SER A 50 -1.76 -3.09 30.45
C SER A 50 -0.92 -4.36 30.59
N VAL A 51 0.41 -4.21 30.60
CA VAL A 51 1.34 -5.33 30.85
C VAL A 51 1.04 -5.98 32.21
N ALA A 52 0.76 -5.19 33.25
CA ALA A 52 0.43 -5.70 34.57
C ALA A 52 -0.89 -6.52 34.58
N GLN A 53 -1.88 -6.12 33.78
CA GLN A 53 -3.12 -6.90 33.64
C GLN A 53 -2.86 -8.24 32.92
N ILE A 54 -1.98 -8.25 31.92
CA ILE A 54 -1.57 -9.49 31.24
C ILE A 54 -0.85 -10.41 32.22
N GLU A 55 0.14 -9.91 32.96
CA GLU A 55 0.88 -10.67 33.97
C GLU A 55 -0.06 -11.27 35.02
N ASN A 56 -0.97 -10.46 35.58
CA ASN A 56 -1.94 -10.93 36.56
C ASN A 56 -2.89 -11.99 35.98
N SER A 57 -3.30 -11.88 34.71
CA SER A 57 -4.14 -12.88 34.04
C SER A 57 -3.46 -14.25 33.88
N LEU A 58 -2.13 -14.29 33.99
CA LEU A 58 -1.30 -15.48 33.86
C LEU A 58 -0.75 -15.97 35.22
N ALA A 59 -1.14 -15.35 36.34
CA ALA A 59 -0.67 -15.74 37.66
C ALA A 59 -0.94 -17.22 37.97
N GLY A 60 0.08 -17.91 38.49
CA GLY A 60 0.00 -19.34 38.80
C GLY A 60 0.12 -20.28 37.60
N ARG A 61 0.24 -19.77 36.36
CA ARG A 61 0.52 -20.61 35.19
C ARG A 61 1.99 -21.03 35.16
N PRO A 62 2.30 -22.29 34.78
CA PRO A 62 3.68 -22.74 34.65
C PRO A 62 4.39 -22.01 33.49
N PRO A 63 5.74 -22.04 33.44
CA PRO A 63 6.49 -21.50 32.32
C PRO A 63 6.02 -22.06 30.98
N MET A 64 5.87 -21.18 29.99
CA MET A 64 5.40 -21.52 28.64
C MET A 64 6.10 -20.65 27.60
N ALA A 65 6.19 -21.16 26.37
CA ALA A 65 6.70 -20.40 25.25
C ALA A 65 5.64 -19.38 24.77
N VAL A 66 6.08 -18.17 24.47
CA VAL A 66 5.28 -17.10 23.85
C VAL A 66 6.06 -16.49 22.69
N GLY A 67 5.34 -15.95 21.69
CA GLY A 67 5.94 -15.36 20.49
C GLY A 67 5.76 -13.84 20.46
N PHE A 68 6.75 -13.15 19.89
CA PHE A 68 6.70 -11.72 19.60
C PHE A 68 6.97 -11.51 18.11
N ASP A 69 6.15 -10.69 17.47
CA ASP A 69 6.51 -10.11 16.19
C ASP A 69 7.67 -9.10 16.38
N ILE A 70 8.39 -8.78 15.30
CA ILE A 70 9.62 -7.99 15.36
C ILE A 70 9.36 -6.54 14.99
N ASP A 71 8.88 -6.32 13.76
CA ASP A 71 8.81 -5.01 13.13
C ASP A 71 7.64 -4.20 13.69
N ASP A 72 7.93 -3.02 14.23
CA ASP A 72 6.98 -2.12 14.90
C ASP A 72 6.26 -2.72 16.13
N THR A 73 6.72 -3.90 16.60
CA THR A 73 6.27 -4.53 17.86
C THR A 73 7.35 -4.44 18.95
N VAL A 74 8.56 -4.96 18.71
CA VAL A 74 9.70 -4.85 19.65
C VAL A 74 10.82 -3.96 19.12
N LEU A 75 10.89 -3.78 17.80
CA LEU A 75 11.86 -2.93 17.14
C LEU A 75 11.14 -1.94 16.22
N PHE A 76 11.36 -0.65 16.43
CA PHE A 76 11.01 0.37 15.46
C PHE A 76 11.95 0.29 14.25
N SER A 77 11.60 -0.56 13.28
CA SER A 77 12.47 -0.98 12.17
C SER A 77 12.20 -0.23 10.87
N SER A 78 11.15 0.60 10.82
CA SER A 78 10.80 1.51 9.72
C SER A 78 11.99 2.24 9.07
N PRO A 79 13.02 2.73 9.80
CA PRO A 79 14.20 3.35 9.17
C PRO A 79 14.96 2.43 8.20
N GLY A 80 15.11 1.16 8.54
CA GLY A 80 15.77 0.15 7.72
C GLY A 80 14.99 -0.14 6.44
N PHE A 81 13.68 -0.38 6.58
CA PHE A 81 12.77 -0.59 5.45
C PHE A 81 12.73 0.61 4.51
N TRP A 82 12.65 1.83 5.05
CA TRP A 82 12.65 3.06 4.27
C TRP A 82 13.93 3.23 3.44
N ARG A 83 15.09 2.96 4.04
CA ARG A 83 16.36 2.95 3.32
C ARG A 83 16.39 1.88 2.24
N GLY A 84 15.88 0.69 2.52
CA GLY A 84 15.75 -0.41 1.56
C GLY A 84 14.94 0.01 0.33
N LYS A 85 13.75 0.59 0.53
CA LYS A 85 12.88 1.11 -0.53
C LYS A 85 13.60 2.15 -1.40
N LYS A 86 14.26 3.13 -0.78
CA LYS A 86 15.02 4.17 -1.51
C LYS A 86 16.12 3.58 -2.40
N LYS A 87 16.87 2.61 -1.88
CA LYS A 87 17.93 1.93 -2.65
C LYS A 87 17.37 1.13 -3.82
N LEU A 88 16.29 0.38 -3.60
CA LEU A 88 15.64 -0.39 -4.66
C LEU A 88 15.12 0.52 -5.78
N LEU A 89 14.49 1.64 -5.43
CA LEU A 89 14.02 2.64 -6.39
C LEU A 89 15.18 3.28 -7.16
N ALA A 90 16.27 3.65 -6.48
CA ALA A 90 17.46 4.18 -7.13
C ALA A 90 18.11 3.17 -8.09
N ARG A 91 18.11 1.88 -7.74
CA ARG A 91 18.61 0.80 -8.61
C ARG A 91 17.70 0.61 -9.82
N LYS A 92 16.38 0.59 -9.64
CA LYS A 92 15.40 0.49 -10.74
C LYS A 92 15.56 1.64 -11.75
N ARG A 93 15.70 2.88 -11.26
CA ARG A 93 15.95 4.06 -12.12
C ARG A 93 17.22 3.91 -12.94
N ARG A 94 18.35 3.55 -12.30
CA ARG A 94 19.61 3.31 -13.01
C ARG A 94 19.54 2.21 -14.07
N LEU A 95 18.81 1.13 -13.80
CA LEU A 95 18.64 0.06 -14.79
C LEU A 95 17.77 0.52 -15.98
N SER A 96 16.69 1.26 -15.70
CA SER A 96 15.85 1.86 -16.75
C SER A 96 16.63 2.84 -17.64
N GLU A 97 17.46 3.69 -17.05
CA GLU A 97 18.32 4.62 -17.80
C GLU A 97 19.32 3.87 -18.68
N LYS A 98 19.97 2.82 -18.16
CA LYS A 98 20.90 1.99 -18.93
C LYS A 98 20.22 1.29 -20.11
N SER A 99 19.04 0.69 -19.92
CA SER A 99 18.27 0.09 -21.02
C SER A 99 17.87 1.12 -22.08
N CYS A 100 17.48 2.33 -21.67
CA CYS A 100 17.12 3.40 -22.61
C CYS A 100 18.32 3.86 -23.44
N VAL A 101 19.50 3.98 -22.82
CA VAL A 101 20.74 4.35 -23.53
C VAL A 101 21.16 3.26 -24.51
N LEU A 102 21.11 1.98 -24.11
CA LEU A 102 21.44 0.87 -24.99
C LEU A 102 20.49 0.76 -26.19
N GLY A 103 19.18 0.89 -25.96
CA GLY A 103 18.19 0.86 -27.06
C GLY A 103 18.31 2.03 -28.05
N LYS A 104 18.80 3.20 -27.60
CA LYS A 104 19.13 4.31 -28.51
C LYS A 104 20.35 4.00 -29.36
N ASN A 105 21.38 3.37 -28.79
CA ASN A 105 22.61 3.06 -29.52
C ASN A 105 22.40 1.99 -30.61
N GLU A 106 21.47 1.05 -30.41
CA GLU A 106 21.13 0.07 -31.46
C GLU A 106 20.35 0.68 -32.63
N GLN A 107 19.59 1.76 -32.42
CA GLN A 107 18.89 2.47 -33.50
C GLN A 107 19.81 3.26 -34.45
N TRP A 108 21.05 3.55 -34.05
CA TRP A 108 22.03 4.26 -34.88
C TRP A 108 22.99 3.32 -35.66
N LEU A 109 22.88 2.01 -35.47
CA LEU A 109 23.75 1.00 -36.08
C LEU A 109 23.06 0.17 -37.18
N GLY A 110 21.87 0.58 -37.62
CA GLY A 110 21.09 -0.04 -38.70
C GLY A 110 21.02 0.84 -39.94
#